data_AF-A0A3T0CW27-F1
#
_entry.id   AF-A0A3T0CW27-F1
#
_cell.length_a   1.000
_cell.length_b   1.000
_cell.length_c   1.000
_cell.angle_alpha   90.00
_cell.angle_beta   90.00
_cell.angle_gamma   90.00
#
_symmetry.space_group_name_H-M   'P 1'
#
loop_
_entity.id
_entity.type
_entity.pdbx_description
1 polymer ?
#
loop_
_entity_poly.entity_id
_entity_poly.type
_entity_poly.pdbx_seq_one_letter_code
_entity_poly.pdbx_strand_id
1 'polypeptide(L)'
;MSYDAKTRTITVNQDSDFIVDSGYYFVDTLRKLAFTSNAPPQIKSDWQVIAAWLDNEGQEGLSDYDGELIGTAWKAYLGAGIAPSRELQPLFDSVHEQYKRDGVEYDSAKPPVEVKRVFDRLLATEAEIRANSKNDRNAEKDRSEPPLKSLQSEGKKSWWRRQSRNFRRWAFVSVAWPIAVFFFVAIFDPFNNGSWRYMDDEEYIQMFTVMAVPFLTGIVSHLYTKWVK
;
A
#
# COMPACT_ATOMS: atom_id res chain seq x y z
N MET A 1 7.25 -30.54 -27.77
CA MET A 1 8.37 -29.63 -27.48
C MET A 1 9.50 -29.89 -28.46
N SER A 2 10.24 -28.85 -28.87
CA SER A 2 11.37 -28.99 -29.81
C SER A 2 12.74 -29.04 -29.11
N TYR A 3 12.73 -29.03 -27.78
CA TYR A 3 13.90 -29.27 -26.95
C TYR A 3 14.25 -30.77 -26.87
N ASP A 4 15.52 -31.10 -27.15
CA ASP A 4 16.08 -32.43 -26.93
C ASP A 4 16.94 -32.45 -25.66
N ALA A 5 16.45 -33.14 -24.62
CA ALA A 5 17.11 -33.24 -23.31
C ALA A 5 18.45 -33.99 -23.33
N LYS A 6 18.71 -34.84 -24.35
CA LYS A 6 19.95 -35.60 -24.49
C LYS A 6 21.06 -34.72 -25.07
N THR A 7 20.73 -33.97 -26.13
CA THR A 7 21.69 -33.08 -26.82
C THR A 7 21.69 -31.66 -26.27
N ARG A 8 20.75 -31.32 -25.36
CA ARG A 8 20.55 -29.98 -24.78
C ARG A 8 20.36 -28.90 -25.85
N THR A 9 19.69 -29.26 -26.93
CA THR A 9 19.51 -28.40 -28.11
C THR A 9 18.04 -28.07 -28.28
N ILE A 10 17.73 -26.80 -28.52
CA ILE A 10 16.40 -26.34 -28.95
C ILE A 10 16.45 -26.18 -30.46
N THR A 11 15.63 -26.93 -31.18
CA THR A 11 15.50 -26.78 -32.63
C THR A 11 14.37 -25.80 -32.92
N VAL A 12 14.68 -24.68 -33.58
CA VAL A 12 13.67 -23.68 -33.94
C VAL A 12 13.15 -23.95 -35.36
N ASN A 13 11.88 -24.32 -35.47
CA ASN A 13 11.13 -24.55 -36.70
C ASN A 13 9.73 -23.89 -36.64
N GLN A 14 8.88 -24.08 -37.64
CA GLN A 14 7.55 -23.45 -37.71
C GLN A 14 6.57 -23.92 -36.61
N ASP A 15 6.76 -25.11 -36.06
CA ASP A 15 5.91 -25.70 -35.02
C ASP A 15 6.52 -25.56 -33.62
N SER A 16 7.71 -24.95 -33.51
CA SER A 16 8.41 -24.73 -32.24
C SER A 16 8.04 -23.39 -31.62
N ASP A 17 8.02 -23.34 -30.30
CA ASP A 17 7.91 -22.11 -29.55
C ASP A 17 9.14 -21.97 -28.65
N PHE A 18 10.10 -21.16 -29.10
CA PHE A 18 11.35 -20.96 -28.38
C PHE A 18 11.13 -20.48 -26.94
N ILE A 19 10.10 -19.67 -26.67
CA ILE A 19 9.84 -19.19 -25.31
C ILE A 19 9.43 -20.37 -24.42
N VAL A 20 8.50 -21.19 -24.88
CA VAL A 20 8.09 -22.41 -24.18
C VAL A 20 9.27 -23.37 -23.98
N ASP A 21 10.01 -23.65 -25.05
CA ASP A 21 11.13 -24.60 -25.01
C ASP A 21 12.28 -24.09 -24.11
N SER A 22 12.49 -22.77 -24.05
CA SER A 22 13.50 -22.15 -23.15
C SER A 22 13.14 -22.30 -21.67
N GLY A 23 11.85 -22.19 -21.32
CA GLY A 23 11.38 -22.39 -19.96
C GLY A 23 11.64 -23.82 -19.49
N TYR A 24 11.31 -24.80 -20.34
CA TYR A 24 11.63 -26.20 -20.09
C TYR A 24 13.14 -26.42 -19.93
N TYR A 25 13.94 -25.86 -20.83
CA TYR A 25 15.40 -25.98 -20.77
C TYR A 25 15.98 -25.46 -19.45
N PHE A 26 15.54 -24.29 -18.98
CA PHE A 26 16.02 -23.74 -17.71
C PHE A 26 15.64 -24.62 -16.52
N VAL A 27 14.39 -25.12 -16.49
CA VAL A 27 13.92 -26.00 -15.41
C VAL A 27 14.62 -27.35 -15.42
N ASP A 28 14.79 -27.98 -16.59
CA ASP A 28 15.53 -29.24 -16.71
C ASP A 28 17.01 -29.06 -16.33
N THR A 29 17.61 -27.90 -16.66
CA THR A 29 18.98 -27.58 -16.23
C THR A 29 19.07 -27.41 -14.72
N LEU A 30 18.14 -26.68 -14.10
CA LEU A 30 18.04 -26.54 -12.64
C LEU A 30 17.94 -27.91 -11.95
N ARG A 31 17.05 -28.76 -12.45
CA ARG A 31 16.87 -30.13 -11.98
C ARG A 31 18.17 -30.92 -12.02
N LYS A 32 18.80 -30.99 -13.21
CA LYS A 32 20.06 -31.71 -13.42
C LYS A 32 21.15 -31.21 -12.48
N LEU A 33 21.24 -29.89 -12.26
CA LEU A 33 22.19 -29.30 -11.31
C LEU A 33 21.88 -29.70 -9.87
N ALA A 34 20.61 -29.72 -9.45
CA ALA A 34 20.20 -30.09 -8.11
C ALA A 34 20.54 -31.54 -7.73
N PHE A 35 20.52 -32.46 -8.71
CA PHE A 35 20.90 -33.87 -8.52
C PHE A 35 22.41 -34.12 -8.51
N THR A 36 23.25 -33.11 -8.78
CA THR A 36 24.71 -33.27 -8.64
C THR A 36 25.11 -33.36 -7.16
N SER A 37 26.12 -34.20 -6.86
CA SER A 37 26.57 -34.44 -5.48
C SER A 37 27.02 -33.17 -4.75
N ASN A 38 27.58 -32.20 -5.49
CA ASN A 38 28.08 -30.93 -4.97
C ASN A 38 27.13 -29.74 -5.24
N ALA A 39 25.84 -29.98 -5.48
CA ALA A 39 24.90 -28.90 -5.79
C ALA A 39 24.79 -27.91 -4.61
N PRO A 40 24.85 -26.59 -4.86
CA PRO A 40 24.64 -25.59 -3.82
C PRO A 40 23.28 -25.75 -3.13
N PRO A 41 23.15 -25.42 -1.83
CA PRO A 41 21.88 -25.53 -1.10
C PRO A 41 20.72 -24.78 -1.78
N GLN A 42 21.01 -23.60 -2.36
CA GLN A 42 20.01 -22.82 -3.08
C GLN A 42 19.43 -23.56 -4.28
N ILE A 43 20.27 -24.21 -5.09
CA ILE A 43 19.86 -24.96 -6.28
C ILE A 43 18.97 -26.15 -5.88
N LYS A 44 19.32 -26.84 -4.79
CA LYS A 44 18.49 -27.94 -4.25
C LYS A 44 17.13 -27.43 -3.77
N SER A 45 17.11 -26.31 -3.05
CA SER A 45 15.87 -25.69 -2.58
C SER A 45 15.00 -25.22 -3.73
N ASP A 46 15.58 -24.64 -4.78
CA ASP A 46 14.86 -24.16 -5.95
C ASP A 46 14.23 -25.32 -6.72
N TRP A 47 14.97 -26.41 -6.91
CA TRP A 47 14.42 -27.62 -7.50
C TRP A 47 13.30 -28.23 -6.65
N GLN A 48 13.42 -28.26 -5.32
CA GLN A 48 12.36 -28.77 -4.44
C GLN A 48 11.04 -27.99 -4.61
N VAL A 49 11.10 -26.67 -4.76
CA VAL A 49 9.92 -25.85 -5.01
C VAL A 49 9.27 -26.22 -6.35
N ILE A 50 10.08 -26.40 -7.40
CA ILE A 50 9.57 -26.81 -8.72
C ILE A 50 9.01 -28.23 -8.67
N ALA A 51 9.71 -29.18 -8.05
CA ALA A 51 9.29 -30.57 -7.93
C ALA A 51 7.95 -30.69 -7.19
N ALA A 52 7.78 -29.96 -6.08
CA ALA A 52 6.53 -29.91 -5.33
C ALA A 52 5.38 -29.30 -6.17
N TRP A 53 5.68 -28.27 -6.97
CA TRP A 53 4.69 -27.68 -7.87
C TRP A 53 4.24 -28.63 -8.99
N LEU A 54 5.16 -29.45 -9.50
CA LEU A 54 4.90 -30.42 -10.56
C LEU A 54 4.35 -31.76 -10.04
N ASP A 55 4.20 -31.93 -8.72
CA ASP A 55 3.93 -33.24 -8.08
C ASP A 55 4.94 -34.33 -8.53
N ASN A 56 6.19 -33.89 -8.76
CA ASN A 56 7.29 -34.68 -9.30
C ASN A 56 8.41 -34.84 -8.26
N GLU A 57 8.04 -35.13 -7.02
CA GLU A 57 8.99 -35.34 -5.95
C GLU A 57 9.74 -36.68 -6.16
N GLY A 58 11.03 -36.59 -6.50
CA GLY A 58 11.93 -37.74 -6.53
C GLY A 58 12.01 -38.50 -7.85
N GLN A 59 11.40 -38.04 -8.95
CA GLN A 59 11.63 -38.65 -10.26
C GLN A 59 12.89 -38.09 -10.97
N GLU A 60 13.54 -38.94 -11.76
CA GLU A 60 14.76 -38.61 -12.50
C GLU A 60 14.51 -37.80 -13.79
N GLY A 61 13.26 -37.51 -14.15
CA GLY A 61 12.89 -36.86 -15.41
C GLY A 61 11.68 -35.96 -15.28
N LEU A 62 11.42 -35.19 -16.34
CA LEU A 62 10.20 -34.38 -16.51
C LEU A 62 9.32 -35.07 -17.55
N SER A 63 8.05 -35.25 -17.24
CA SER A 63 7.06 -35.81 -18.18
C SER A 63 6.70 -34.80 -19.28
N ASP A 64 6.02 -35.26 -20.34
CA ASP A 64 5.50 -34.36 -21.38
C ASP A 64 4.48 -33.36 -20.79
N TYR A 65 3.66 -33.83 -19.84
CA TYR A 65 2.71 -33.00 -19.09
C TYR A 65 3.42 -31.92 -18.26
N ASP A 66 4.50 -32.29 -17.56
CA ASP A 66 5.31 -31.32 -16.81
C ASP A 66 5.85 -30.25 -17.75
N GLY A 67 6.25 -30.66 -18.95
CA GLY A 67 6.75 -29.74 -19.97
C GLY A 67 5.69 -28.74 -20.40
N GLU A 68 4.50 -29.18 -20.75
CA GLU A 68 3.39 -28.28 -21.12
C GLU A 68 3.05 -27.31 -19.98
N LEU A 69 3.03 -27.79 -18.74
CA LEU A 69 2.77 -26.96 -17.56
C LEU A 69 3.87 -25.92 -17.35
N ILE A 70 5.14 -26.32 -17.42
CA ILE A 70 6.30 -25.41 -17.33
C ILE A 70 6.24 -24.36 -18.44
N GLY A 71 6.01 -24.79 -19.68
CA GLY A 71 5.95 -23.92 -20.85
C GLY A 71 4.87 -22.86 -20.74
N THR A 72 3.67 -23.28 -20.33
CA THR A 72 2.52 -22.39 -20.15
C THR A 72 2.77 -21.39 -19.02
N ALA A 73 3.30 -21.85 -17.88
CA ALA A 73 3.65 -20.99 -16.76
C ALA A 73 4.78 -20.01 -17.09
N TRP A 74 5.78 -20.44 -17.86
CA TRP A 74 6.89 -19.61 -18.31
C TRP A 74 6.43 -18.50 -19.25
N LYS A 75 5.54 -18.83 -20.20
CA LYS A 75 4.86 -17.83 -21.03
C LYS A 75 4.08 -16.82 -20.20
N ALA A 76 3.29 -17.29 -19.23
CA ALA A 76 2.53 -16.40 -18.36
C ALA A 76 3.43 -15.51 -17.49
N TYR A 77 4.57 -16.03 -17.05
CA TYR A 77 5.58 -15.29 -16.30
C TYR A 77 6.18 -14.13 -17.11
N LEU A 78 6.62 -14.39 -18.35
CA LEU A 78 7.14 -13.34 -19.24
C LEU A 78 6.03 -12.38 -19.68
N GLY A 79 4.86 -12.92 -20.01
CA GLY A 79 3.67 -12.18 -20.39
C GLY A 79 3.12 -11.27 -19.30
N ALA A 80 3.49 -11.47 -18.02
CA ALA A 80 3.13 -10.55 -16.95
C ALA A 80 3.84 -9.19 -17.06
N GLY A 81 4.96 -9.11 -17.81
CA GLY A 81 5.71 -7.86 -18.01
C GLY A 81 6.48 -7.36 -16.78
N ILE A 82 6.61 -8.17 -15.72
CA ILE A 82 7.33 -7.78 -14.49
C ILE A 82 8.67 -8.52 -14.46
N ALA A 83 9.76 -7.83 -14.79
CA ALA A 83 11.08 -8.44 -14.86
C ALA A 83 11.74 -8.63 -13.49
N PRO A 84 12.61 -9.65 -13.33
CA PRO A 84 13.35 -9.86 -12.09
C PRO A 84 14.52 -8.87 -11.92
N SER A 85 14.98 -8.25 -13.00
CA SER A 85 16.02 -7.22 -12.98
C SER A 85 15.66 -6.06 -13.90
N ARG A 86 16.21 -4.88 -13.59
CA ARG A 86 15.98 -3.66 -14.37
C ARG A 86 16.47 -3.77 -15.81
N GLU A 87 17.57 -4.50 -16.02
CA GLU A 87 18.16 -4.69 -17.35
C GLU A 87 17.26 -5.54 -18.25
N LEU A 88 16.51 -6.47 -17.67
CA LEU A 88 15.56 -7.33 -18.39
C LEU A 88 14.19 -6.68 -18.61
N GLN A 89 13.89 -5.54 -17.96
CA GLN A 89 12.59 -4.88 -18.08
C GLN A 89 12.18 -4.59 -19.52
N PRO A 90 13.05 -4.02 -20.40
CA PRO A 90 12.67 -3.77 -21.79
C PRO A 90 12.29 -5.03 -22.58
N LEU A 91 12.91 -6.16 -22.26
CA LEU A 91 12.58 -7.45 -22.89
C LEU A 91 11.22 -7.95 -22.43
N PHE A 92 10.94 -7.89 -21.12
CA PHE A 92 9.64 -8.27 -20.56
C PHE A 92 8.51 -7.36 -21.09
N ASP A 93 8.76 -6.05 -21.20
CA ASP A 93 7.81 -5.09 -21.80
C ASP A 93 7.51 -5.46 -23.25
N SER A 94 8.54 -5.77 -24.05
CA SER A 94 8.36 -6.15 -25.45
C SER A 94 7.53 -7.43 -25.59
N VAL A 95 7.80 -8.44 -24.76
CA VAL A 95 7.04 -9.70 -24.77
C VAL A 95 5.59 -9.47 -24.32
N HIS A 96 5.40 -8.68 -23.27
CA HIS A 96 4.07 -8.32 -22.76
C HIS A 96 3.22 -7.61 -23.81
N GLU A 97 3.78 -6.60 -24.48
CA GLU A 97 3.07 -5.86 -25.53
C GLU A 97 2.83 -6.70 -26.79
N GLN A 98 3.74 -7.60 -27.13
CA GLN A 98 3.49 -8.58 -28.19
C GLN A 98 2.33 -9.51 -27.82
N TYR A 99 2.33 -10.09 -26.62
CA TYR A 99 1.29 -11.04 -26.19
C TYR A 99 -0.09 -10.38 -26.07
N LYS A 100 -0.13 -9.12 -25.61
CA LYS A 100 -1.35 -8.30 -25.65
C LYS A 100 -1.88 -8.13 -27.08
N ARG A 101 -1.01 -7.84 -28.05
CA ARG A 101 -1.39 -7.69 -29.46
C ARG A 101 -1.93 -8.99 -30.04
N ASP A 102 -1.33 -10.11 -29.66
CA ASP A 102 -1.69 -11.44 -30.14
C ASP A 102 -2.92 -12.01 -29.41
N GLY A 103 -3.46 -11.30 -28.41
CA GLY A 103 -4.66 -11.71 -27.66
C GLY A 103 -4.44 -12.90 -26.73
N VAL A 104 -3.19 -13.12 -26.29
CA VAL A 104 -2.85 -14.24 -25.40
C VAL A 104 -3.34 -13.95 -23.99
N GLU A 105 -4.21 -14.81 -23.45
CA GLU A 105 -4.72 -14.71 -22.09
C GLU A 105 -3.85 -15.54 -21.13
N TYR A 106 -3.15 -14.88 -20.20
CA TYR A 106 -2.14 -15.52 -19.32
C TYR A 106 -2.55 -15.60 -17.85
N ASP A 107 -3.69 -15.03 -17.45
CA ASP A 107 -4.08 -14.92 -16.04
C ASP A 107 -4.39 -16.27 -15.38
N SER A 108 -4.94 -17.23 -16.13
CA SER A 108 -5.27 -18.57 -15.65
C SER A 108 -4.06 -19.49 -15.47
N ALA A 109 -2.93 -19.15 -16.09
CA ALA A 109 -1.72 -19.98 -16.12
C ALA A 109 -0.55 -19.38 -15.33
N LYS A 110 -0.81 -18.38 -14.48
CA LYS A 110 0.24 -17.75 -13.67
C LYS A 110 0.85 -18.77 -12.70
N PRO A 111 2.19 -18.91 -12.67
CA PRO A 111 2.83 -19.77 -11.69
C PRO A 111 2.57 -19.26 -10.27
N PRO A 112 2.54 -20.16 -9.26
CA PRO A 112 2.57 -19.78 -7.86
C PRO A 112 3.73 -18.81 -7.55
N VAL A 113 3.59 -18.00 -6.50
CA VAL A 113 4.57 -16.96 -6.16
C VAL A 113 5.95 -17.55 -5.90
N GLU A 114 6.00 -18.73 -5.29
CA GLU A 114 7.22 -19.48 -4.98
C GLU A 114 7.94 -19.92 -6.25
N VAL A 115 7.19 -20.45 -7.22
CA VAL A 115 7.70 -20.86 -8.54
C VAL A 115 8.19 -19.63 -9.32
N LYS A 116 7.43 -18.54 -9.29
CA LYS A 116 7.86 -17.26 -9.88
C LYS A 116 9.20 -16.81 -9.31
N ARG A 117 9.41 -16.92 -8.00
CA ARG A 117 10.71 -16.56 -7.38
C ARG A 117 11.86 -17.46 -7.85
N VAL A 118 11.59 -18.74 -8.15
CA VAL A 118 12.58 -19.61 -8.78
C VAL A 118 12.88 -19.11 -10.20
N PHE A 119 11.86 -18.77 -10.99
CA PHE A 119 12.04 -18.20 -12.33
C PHE A 119 12.85 -16.91 -12.31
N ASP A 120 12.60 -16.03 -11.34
CA ASP A 120 13.38 -14.81 -11.14
C ASP A 120 14.89 -15.14 -10.97
N ARG A 121 15.22 -16.15 -10.15
CA ARG A 121 16.61 -16.62 -9.94
C ARG A 121 17.23 -17.36 -11.12
N LEU A 122 16.42 -17.92 -12.02
CA LEU A 122 16.91 -18.53 -13.26
C LEU A 122 17.43 -17.47 -14.25
N LEU A 123 16.88 -16.25 -14.18
CA LEU A 123 17.19 -15.17 -15.12
C LEU A 123 18.09 -14.08 -14.55
N ALA A 124 18.08 -13.89 -13.23
CA ALA A 124 18.82 -12.82 -12.57
C ALA A 124 19.45 -13.29 -11.26
N THR A 125 20.52 -12.61 -10.88
CA THR A 125 21.19 -12.85 -9.60
C THR A 125 20.38 -12.27 -8.44
N GLU A 126 20.56 -12.81 -7.24
CA GLU A 126 19.97 -12.28 -6.00
C GLU A 126 20.34 -10.80 -5.75
N ALA A 127 21.51 -10.35 -6.22
CA ALA A 127 21.90 -8.95 -6.11
C ALA A 127 21.01 -8.06 -6.98
N GLU A 128 20.79 -8.46 -8.24
CA GLU A 128 19.95 -7.74 -9.20
C GLU A 128 18.48 -7.73 -8.79
N ILE A 129 17.94 -8.88 -8.36
CA ILE A 129 16.56 -9.01 -7.89
C ILE A 129 16.29 -8.06 -6.71
N ARG A 130 17.19 -8.06 -5.72
CA ARG A 130 17.07 -7.16 -4.57
C ARG A 130 17.22 -5.70 -4.94
N ALA A 131 18.11 -5.37 -5.89
CA ALA A 131 18.26 -4.02 -6.39
C ALA A 131 16.99 -3.53 -7.09
N ASN A 132 16.36 -4.39 -7.90
CA ASN A 132 15.13 -4.08 -8.60
C ASN A 132 13.99 -3.78 -7.61
N SER A 133 13.76 -4.68 -6.65
CA SER A 133 12.71 -4.49 -5.63
C SER A 133 12.94 -3.27 -4.73
N LYS A 134 14.21 -2.91 -4.44
CA LYS A 134 14.53 -1.67 -3.71
C LYS A 134 14.21 -0.44 -4.54
N ASN A 135 14.55 -0.45 -5.83
CA ASN A 135 14.24 0.64 -6.73
C ASN A 135 12.73 0.81 -6.93
N ASP A 136 11.96 -0.28 -7.05
CA ASP A 136 10.51 -0.22 -7.16
C ASP A 136 9.88 0.37 -5.89
N ARG A 137 10.32 -0.10 -4.71
CA ARG A 137 9.88 0.46 -3.42
C ARG A 137 10.27 1.92 -3.26
N ASN A 138 11.47 2.30 -3.69
CA ASN A 138 11.93 3.69 -3.65
C ASN A 138 11.15 4.54 -4.65
N ALA A 139 10.88 4.06 -5.85
CA ALA A 139 10.08 4.75 -6.85
C ALA A 139 8.62 4.92 -6.40
N GLU A 140 8.05 3.92 -5.73
CA GLU A 140 6.72 4.00 -5.12
C GLU A 140 6.70 4.95 -3.92
N LYS A 141 7.76 4.93 -3.09
CA LYS A 141 7.97 5.90 -2.00
C LYS A 141 8.12 7.33 -2.53
N ASP A 142 8.91 7.55 -3.56
CA ASP A 142 9.14 8.85 -4.19
C ASP A 142 7.87 9.37 -4.88
N ARG A 143 7.08 8.48 -5.50
CA ARG A 143 5.75 8.79 -6.05
C ARG A 143 4.72 9.10 -4.96
N SER A 144 4.85 8.51 -3.78
CA SER A 144 3.98 8.79 -2.63
C SER A 144 4.45 9.98 -1.78
N GLU A 145 5.68 10.47 -1.96
CA GLU A 145 6.25 11.59 -1.21
C GLU A 145 5.88 13.02 -1.70
N PRO A 146 4.99 13.22 -2.70
CA PRO A 146 4.07 14.36 -2.63
C PRO A 146 2.64 13.98 -3.10
N PRO A 147 1.63 13.94 -2.19
CA PRO A 147 1.18 15.08 -1.39
C PRO A 147 1.02 14.76 0.11
N LEU A 148 1.88 13.94 0.72
CA LEU A 148 1.83 13.73 2.18
C LEU A 148 2.17 15.02 2.96
N LYS A 149 3.01 15.90 2.41
CA LYS A 149 3.25 17.25 2.97
C LYS A 149 2.01 18.14 2.96
N SER A 150 1.15 18.06 1.93
CA SER A 150 -0.09 18.84 1.91
C SER A 150 -1.14 18.25 2.86
N LEU A 151 -1.23 16.92 3.01
CA LEU A 151 -2.11 16.27 3.99
C LEU A 151 -1.72 16.58 5.45
N GLN A 152 -0.43 16.60 5.77
CA GLN A 152 0.04 17.05 7.10
C GLN A 152 -0.22 18.54 7.34
N SER A 153 -0.18 19.37 6.29
CA SER A 153 -0.47 20.81 6.40
C SER A 153 -1.97 21.14 6.50
N GLU A 154 -2.84 20.30 5.96
CA GLU A 154 -4.30 20.46 6.03
C GLU A 154 -4.87 20.05 7.39
N GLY A 155 -4.28 19.04 8.04
CA GLY A 155 -4.69 18.58 9.39
C GLY A 155 -4.44 19.59 10.53
N LYS A 156 -3.78 20.72 10.25
CA LYS A 156 -3.55 21.81 11.21
C LYS A 156 -4.18 23.15 10.81
N LYS A 157 -5.11 23.19 9.85
CA LYS A 157 -6.00 24.36 9.72
C LYS A 157 -7.17 24.18 10.69
N SER A 158 -6.95 24.69 11.90
CA SER A 158 -7.90 24.66 13.03
C SER A 158 -9.35 24.81 12.58
N TRP A 159 -10.19 23.85 12.96
CA TRP A 159 -11.65 23.84 12.73
C TRP A 159 -12.30 25.20 13.05
N TRP A 160 -11.77 25.91 14.05
CA TRP A 160 -12.17 27.28 14.41
C TRP A 160 -12.13 28.28 13.24
N ARG A 161 -11.18 28.16 12.30
CA ARG A 161 -11.04 29.06 11.15
C ARG A 161 -12.07 28.82 10.04
N ARG A 162 -12.83 27.72 10.09
CA ARG A 162 -13.99 27.48 9.21
C ARG A 162 -15.30 28.04 9.77
N GLN A 163 -15.35 28.36 11.06
CA GLN A 163 -16.57 28.81 11.72
C GLN A 163 -16.90 30.27 11.41
N SER A 164 -18.19 30.61 11.38
CA SER A 164 -18.68 31.93 10.98
C SER A 164 -18.15 33.03 11.91
N ARG A 165 -18.00 34.26 11.37
CA ARG A 165 -17.53 35.42 12.14
C ARG A 165 -18.40 35.69 13.37
N ASN A 166 -19.69 35.38 13.29
CA ASN A 166 -20.65 35.53 14.37
C ASN A 166 -20.44 34.47 15.47
N PHE A 167 -20.14 33.22 15.10
CA PHE A 167 -19.82 32.18 16.08
C PHE A 167 -18.55 32.51 16.87
N ARG A 168 -17.49 32.98 16.20
CA ARG A 168 -16.24 33.33 16.91
C ARG A 168 -16.42 34.49 17.88
N ARG A 169 -17.18 35.51 17.46
CA ARG A 169 -17.54 36.63 18.34
C ARG A 169 -18.36 36.16 19.53
N TRP A 170 -19.36 35.31 19.29
CA TRP A 170 -20.16 34.73 20.36
C TRP A 170 -19.31 33.94 21.35
N ALA A 171 -18.49 33.00 20.87
CA ALA A 171 -17.64 32.17 21.72
C ALA A 171 -16.63 33.02 22.53
N PHE A 172 -16.09 34.09 21.94
CA PHE A 172 -15.23 35.02 22.66
C PHE A 172 -15.99 35.77 23.76
N VAL A 173 -17.18 36.30 23.45
CA VAL A 173 -18.02 37.03 24.42
C VAL A 173 -18.48 36.11 25.55
N SER A 174 -18.86 34.86 25.25
CA SER A 174 -19.27 33.87 26.25
C SER A 174 -18.16 33.49 27.23
N VAL A 175 -16.88 33.63 26.85
CA VAL A 175 -15.73 33.39 27.74
C VAL A 175 -15.28 34.67 28.44
N ALA A 176 -15.23 35.80 27.73
CA ALA A 176 -14.78 37.07 28.29
C ALA A 176 -15.76 37.65 29.32
N TRP A 177 -17.07 37.40 29.15
CA TRP A 177 -18.10 37.98 30.02
C TRP A 177 -18.08 37.42 31.45
N PRO A 178 -18.05 36.09 31.70
CA PRO A 178 -17.91 35.58 33.06
C PRO A 178 -16.64 36.07 33.76
N ILE A 179 -15.53 36.21 33.02
CA ILE A 179 -14.28 36.76 33.54
C ILE A 179 -14.47 38.23 33.94
N ALA A 180 -15.12 39.03 33.10
CA ALA A 180 -15.41 40.43 33.42
C ALA A 180 -16.35 40.58 34.62
N VAL A 181 -17.42 39.76 34.70
CA VAL A 181 -18.34 39.73 35.85
C VAL A 181 -17.60 39.34 37.12
N PHE A 182 -16.70 38.36 37.04
CA PHE A 182 -15.83 37.99 38.15
C PHE A 182 -14.99 39.21 38.59
N PHE A 183 -14.18 39.81 37.72
CA PHE A 183 -13.40 40.98 38.13
C PHE A 183 -14.24 42.16 38.63
N PHE A 184 -15.43 42.36 38.08
CA PHE A 184 -16.35 43.40 38.53
C PHE A 184 -16.79 43.18 39.97
N VAL A 185 -17.23 41.95 40.31
CA VAL A 185 -17.62 41.61 41.68
C VAL A 185 -16.41 41.68 42.62
N ALA A 186 -15.20 41.33 42.15
CA ALA A 186 -13.96 41.40 42.92
C ALA A 186 -13.59 42.82 43.38
N ILE A 187 -13.81 43.79 42.49
CA ILE A 187 -13.29 45.15 42.64
C ILE A 187 -14.34 46.06 43.26
N PHE A 188 -15.60 45.92 42.84
CA PHE A 188 -16.67 46.84 43.21
C PHE A 188 -17.58 46.31 44.30
N ASP A 189 -17.45 45.03 44.68
CA ASP A 189 -18.28 44.35 45.71
C ASP A 189 -19.75 44.81 45.68
N PRO A 190 -20.47 44.54 44.57
CA PRO A 190 -21.82 45.06 44.36
C PRO A 190 -22.85 44.52 45.36
N PHE A 191 -22.49 43.50 46.14
CA PHE A 191 -23.32 42.88 47.16
C PHE A 191 -22.95 43.34 48.58
N ASN A 192 -21.89 44.16 48.73
CA ASN A 192 -21.44 44.75 49.99
C ASN A 192 -21.22 43.69 51.10
N ASN A 193 -20.64 42.55 50.73
CA ASN A 193 -20.44 41.40 51.62
C ASN A 193 -18.96 41.19 52.01
N GLY A 194 -18.07 42.10 51.61
CA GLY A 194 -16.68 42.19 52.05
C GLY A 194 -15.73 41.18 51.42
N SER A 195 -16.23 40.07 50.89
CA SER A 195 -15.50 39.07 50.10
C SER A 195 -16.44 37.96 49.63
N TRP A 196 -16.18 37.42 48.44
CA TRP A 196 -16.81 36.23 47.85
C TRP A 196 -16.98 35.03 48.77
N ARG A 197 -16.11 34.91 49.79
CA ARG A 197 -16.17 33.84 50.80
C ARG A 197 -17.40 33.92 51.70
N TYR A 198 -18.12 35.03 51.69
CA TYR A 198 -19.29 35.29 52.54
C TYR A 198 -20.58 35.53 51.74
N MET A 199 -20.61 35.17 50.44
CA MET A 199 -21.84 35.22 49.64
C MET A 199 -22.87 34.19 50.14
N ASP A 200 -24.12 34.61 50.25
CA ASP A 200 -25.25 33.71 50.55
C ASP A 200 -25.73 33.01 49.26
N ASP A 201 -26.48 31.92 49.41
CA ASP A 201 -26.93 31.08 48.29
C ASP A 201 -27.73 31.89 47.24
N GLU A 202 -28.52 32.88 47.67
CA GLU A 202 -29.25 33.78 46.78
C GLU A 202 -28.33 34.68 45.94
N GLU A 203 -27.22 35.15 46.51
CA GLU A 203 -26.25 36.03 45.84
C GLU A 203 -25.45 35.25 44.79
N TYR A 204 -25.12 33.98 45.08
CA TYR A 204 -24.52 33.06 44.11
C TYR A 204 -25.44 32.84 42.91
N ILE A 205 -26.75 32.62 43.15
CA ILE A 205 -27.73 32.41 42.07
C ILE A 205 -27.82 33.64 41.17
N GLN A 206 -27.83 34.84 41.75
CA GLN A 206 -27.85 36.09 40.97
C GLN A 206 -26.58 36.23 40.11
N MET A 207 -25.41 35.96 40.68
CA MET A 207 -24.14 35.99 39.94
C MET A 207 -24.14 35.00 38.77
N PHE A 208 -24.53 33.75 39.01
CA PHE A 208 -24.59 32.72 37.95
C PHE A 208 -25.61 33.07 36.86
N THR A 209 -26.75 33.68 37.24
CA THR A 209 -27.76 34.14 36.29
C THR A 209 -27.20 35.19 35.33
N VAL A 210 -26.45 36.18 35.86
CA VAL A 210 -25.81 37.22 35.03
C VAL A 210 -24.70 36.67 34.15
N MET A 211 -23.94 35.68 34.63
CA MET A 211 -22.90 35.01 33.85
C MET A 211 -23.48 34.18 32.69
N ALA A 212 -24.69 33.65 32.83
CA ALA A 212 -25.34 32.81 31.81
C ALA A 212 -25.97 33.61 30.65
N VAL A 213 -26.16 34.92 30.78
CA VAL A 213 -26.84 35.79 29.77
C VAL A 213 -26.23 35.69 28.35
N PRO A 214 -24.90 35.75 28.15
CA PRO A 214 -24.31 35.62 26.82
C PRO A 214 -24.46 34.22 26.21
N PHE A 215 -24.60 33.21 27.05
CA PHE A 215 -24.80 31.83 26.59
C PHE A 215 -26.23 31.63 26.07
N LEU A 216 -27.22 32.13 26.82
CA LEU A 216 -28.64 32.08 26.45
C LEU A 216 -28.92 32.89 25.18
N THR A 217 -28.36 34.09 25.05
CA THR A 217 -28.51 34.92 23.83
C THR A 217 -27.90 34.26 22.60
N GLY A 218 -26.81 33.51 22.75
CA GLY A 218 -26.22 32.68 21.70
C GLY A 218 -27.13 31.56 21.21
N ILE A 219 -27.72 30.82 22.14
CA ILE A 219 -28.66 29.73 21.84
C ILE A 219 -29.89 30.27 21.12
N VAL A 220 -30.47 31.36 21.61
CA VAL A 220 -31.63 32.01 20.98
C VAL A 220 -31.27 32.52 19.57
N SER A 221 -30.10 33.14 19.39
CA SER A 221 -29.65 33.57 18.07
C SER A 221 -29.42 32.40 17.11
N HIS A 222 -28.88 31.27 17.60
CA HIS A 222 -28.66 30.08 16.78
C HIS A 222 -29.99 29.44 16.35
N LEU A 223 -30.94 29.32 17.28
CA LEU A 223 -32.30 28.82 17.00
C LEU A 223 -33.03 29.76 16.03
N TYR A 224 -32.97 31.07 16.23
CA TYR A 224 -33.56 32.05 15.31
C TYR A 224 -33.02 31.90 13.88
N THR A 225 -31.69 31.76 13.72
CA THR A 225 -31.09 31.57 12.38
C THR A 225 -31.39 30.23 11.73
N LYS A 226 -31.80 29.22 12.51
CA LYS A 226 -32.12 27.87 12.01
C LYS A 226 -33.60 27.71 11.64
N TRP A 227 -34.47 28.50 12.26
CA TRP A 227 -35.93 28.34 12.13
C TRP A 227 -36.61 29.49 11.37
N VAL A 228 -36.01 30.68 11.29
CA VAL A 228 -36.60 31.87 10.65
C VAL A 228 -35.90 32.25 9.33
N LYS A 229 -34.64 31.84 9.16
CA LYS A 229 -33.89 31.95 7.90
C LYS A 229 -33.74 30.56 7.28
#